data_AF-A0A2V2EGY4-F1
#
_entry.id   AF-A0A2V2EGY4-F1
#
_cell.length_a   1.000
_cell.length_b   1.000
_cell.length_c   1.000
_cell.angle_alpha   90.00
_cell.angle_beta   90.00
_cell.angle_gamma   90.00
#
_symmetry.space_group_name_H-M   'P 1'
#
loop_
_entity.id
_entity.type
_entity.pdbx_description
1 polymer ?
#
loop_
_entity_poly.entity_id
_entity_poly.type
_entity_poly.pdbx_seq_one_letter_code
_entity_poly.pdbx_strand_id
1 'polypeptide(L)'
;MERTFAYHYGDEGEQYAFYRLPKALIIDSYFKHLSTDAKLLYGLMLDRLSLSVKNNWIDEKNRVYIYFTLEDICELLNCKTDKAIKLLAELDTNKGIGLIERVKQGQGKPTKIYVKKFIAGDNDGNSSDFGKTEVKTTENQKSGLRQ
;
A
#
# COMPACT_ATOMS: atom_id res chain seq x y z
N MET A 1 -7.88 -10.90 -31.05
CA MET A 1 -6.87 -9.85 -31.30
C MET A 1 -5.66 -10.17 -30.46
N GLU A 2 -4.51 -10.31 -31.10
CA GLU A 2 -3.22 -10.56 -30.45
C GLU A 2 -2.64 -9.22 -29.98
N ARG A 3 -2.28 -9.09 -28.70
CA ARG A 3 -1.63 -7.88 -28.18
C ARG A 3 -0.12 -8.05 -28.33
N THR A 4 0.49 -7.24 -29.18
CA THR A 4 1.93 -7.03 -29.22
C THR A 4 2.31 -5.90 -28.27
N PHE A 5 3.26 -6.14 -27.37
CA PHE A 5 3.80 -5.14 -26.45
C PHE A 5 5.04 -4.49 -27.09
N ALA A 6 5.09 -3.16 -27.14
CA ALA A 6 6.18 -2.40 -27.73
C ALA A 6 7.36 -2.24 -26.76
N TYR A 7 8.56 -1.99 -27.30
CA TYR A 7 9.76 -1.69 -26.52
C TYR A 7 9.76 -0.23 -26.03
N HIS A 8 10.45 -0.03 -24.91
CA HIS A 8 10.61 1.22 -24.19
C HIS A 8 11.73 2.10 -24.81
N TYR A 9 11.43 3.38 -25.11
CA TYR A 9 12.34 4.40 -25.64
C TYR A 9 11.98 5.82 -25.12
N GLY A 10 12.90 6.51 -24.44
CA GLY A 10 12.78 7.94 -24.07
C GLY A 10 12.36 8.20 -22.62
N ASP A 11 11.98 9.44 -22.28
CA ASP A 11 11.74 9.92 -20.89
C ASP A 11 10.47 9.27 -20.29
N GLU A 12 10.65 8.04 -19.83
CA GLU A 12 9.64 7.13 -19.31
C GLU A 12 9.41 7.29 -17.80
N GLY A 13 9.85 8.41 -17.20
CA GLY A 13 9.75 8.64 -15.76
C GLY A 13 8.34 8.46 -15.18
N GLU A 14 7.29 8.80 -15.95
CA GLU A 14 5.90 8.55 -15.56
C GLU A 14 5.43 7.11 -15.78
N GLN A 15 6.02 6.36 -16.72
CA GLN A 15 5.72 4.94 -16.92
C GLN A 15 6.22 4.07 -15.76
N TYR A 16 7.18 4.58 -14.98
CA TYR A 16 7.73 3.93 -13.79
C TYR A 16 7.12 4.41 -12.47
N ALA A 17 5.96 5.08 -12.48
CA ALA A 17 5.25 5.41 -11.24
C ALA A 17 4.90 4.11 -10.48
N PHE A 18 5.54 3.91 -9.32
CA PHE A 18 5.40 2.69 -8.54
C PHE A 18 4.57 2.92 -7.29
N TYR A 19 3.70 1.96 -7.00
CA TYR A 19 3.09 1.86 -5.68
C TYR A 19 4.09 1.26 -4.69
N ARG A 20 4.17 1.86 -3.50
CA ARG A 20 5.02 1.37 -2.42
C ARG A 20 4.29 0.28 -1.66
N LEU A 21 4.81 -0.94 -1.72
CA LEU A 21 4.35 -2.05 -0.90
C LEU A 21 5.40 -2.36 0.18
N PRO A 22 5.08 -2.16 1.48
CA PRO A 22 6.03 -2.48 2.55
C PRO A 22 6.43 -3.95 2.53
N LYS A 23 7.73 -4.24 2.45
CA LYS A 23 8.29 -5.61 2.46
C LYS A 23 7.84 -6.41 3.68
N ALA A 24 7.65 -5.75 4.83
CA ALA A 24 7.16 -6.37 6.06
C ALA A 24 5.82 -7.09 5.85
N LEU A 25 4.90 -6.52 5.06
CA LEU A 25 3.61 -7.18 4.77
C LEU A 25 3.77 -8.48 3.99
N ILE A 26 4.88 -8.66 3.28
CA ILE A 26 5.17 -9.85 2.47
C ILE A 26 5.96 -10.87 3.27
N ILE A 27 6.97 -10.43 4.02
CA ILE A 27 7.97 -11.30 4.66
C ILE A 27 7.52 -11.73 6.06
N ASP A 28 6.90 -10.84 6.84
CA ASP A 28 6.58 -11.14 8.23
C ASP A 28 5.38 -12.08 8.33
N SER A 29 5.57 -13.14 9.13
CA SER A 29 4.56 -14.15 9.44
C SER A 29 3.26 -13.57 10.01
N TYR A 30 3.33 -12.42 10.69
CA TYR A 30 2.16 -11.73 11.24
C TYR A 30 1.15 -11.36 10.13
N PHE A 31 1.64 -10.98 8.95
CA PHE A 31 0.82 -10.61 7.80
C PHE A 31 0.57 -11.77 6.83
N LYS A 32 0.93 -13.01 7.19
CA LYS A 32 0.81 -14.18 6.31
C LYS A 32 -0.64 -14.45 5.89
N HIS A 33 -1.60 -14.15 6.77
CA HIS A 33 -3.03 -14.39 6.53
C HIS A 33 -3.71 -13.33 5.67
N LEU A 34 -3.05 -12.19 5.43
CA LEU A 34 -3.58 -11.18 4.50
C LEU A 34 -3.46 -11.68 3.07
N SER A 35 -4.53 -11.50 2.30
CA SER A 35 -4.46 -11.70 0.86
C SER A 35 -3.47 -10.74 0.21
N THR A 36 -2.87 -11.16 -0.90
CA THR A 36 -1.95 -10.31 -1.69
C THR A 36 -2.63 -8.99 -2.09
N ASP A 37 -3.91 -9.05 -2.45
CA ASP A 37 -4.69 -7.87 -2.81
C ASP A 37 -4.94 -6.95 -1.62
N ALA A 38 -5.12 -7.48 -0.40
CA ALA A 38 -5.23 -6.65 0.81
C ALA A 38 -3.90 -5.94 1.12
N LYS A 39 -2.77 -6.63 0.92
CA LYS A 39 -1.44 -6.02 1.05
C LYS A 39 -1.24 -4.91 0.02
N LEU A 40 -1.60 -5.15 -1.24
CA LEU A 40 -1.57 -4.15 -2.30
C LEU A 40 -2.47 -2.96 -1.96
N LEU A 41 -3.71 -3.20 -1.53
CA LEU A 41 -4.66 -2.18 -1.11
C LEU A 41 -4.09 -1.29 -0.01
N TYR A 42 -3.41 -1.86 0.97
CA TYR A 42 -2.73 -1.08 2.00
C TYR A 42 -1.63 -0.18 1.41
N GLY A 43 -0.84 -0.68 0.47
CA GLY A 43 0.14 0.13 -0.27
C GLY A 43 -0.50 1.30 -1.03
N LEU A 44 -1.64 1.07 -1.70
CA LEU A 44 -2.42 2.12 -2.36
C LEU A 44 -2.93 3.17 -1.36
N MET A 45 -3.38 2.74 -0.18
CA MET A 45 -3.83 3.65 0.87
C MET A 45 -2.69 4.49 1.45
N LEU A 46 -1.47 3.98 1.53
CA LEU A 46 -0.28 4.76 1.92
C LEU A 46 0.03 5.87 0.91
N ASP A 47 -0.12 5.59 -0.38
CA ASP A 47 0.02 6.62 -1.43
C ASP A 47 -1.02 7.73 -1.24
N ARG A 48 -2.29 7.35 -1.04
CA ARG A 48 -3.37 8.31 -0.72
C ARG A 48 -3.12 9.09 0.57
N LEU A 49 -2.56 8.45 1.60
CA LEU A 49 -2.21 9.09 2.86
C LEU A 49 -1.20 10.24 2.63
N SER A 50 -0.23 10.04 1.75
CA SER A 50 0.76 11.06 1.39
C SER A 50 0.11 12.29 0.75
N LEU A 51 -0.94 12.10 -0.05
CA LEU A 51 -1.73 13.17 -0.64
C LEU A 51 -2.61 13.87 0.41
N SER A 52 -3.20 13.10 1.33
CA SER A 52 -4.01 13.65 2.43
C SER A 52 -3.22 14.55 3.36
N VAL A 53 -1.94 14.24 3.63
CA VAL A 53 -1.04 15.15 4.36
C VAL A 53 -0.90 16.48 3.64
N LYS A 54 -0.66 16.46 2.32
CA LYS A 54 -0.53 17.68 1.50
C LYS A 54 -1.81 18.51 1.47
N ASN A 55 -2.97 17.84 1.50
CA ASN A 55 -4.28 18.48 1.54
C ASN A 55 -4.75 18.88 2.95
N ASN A 56 -3.90 18.71 3.97
CA ASN A 56 -4.20 19.00 5.37
C ASN A 56 -5.46 18.26 5.88
N TRP A 57 -5.68 17.01 5.44
CA TRP A 57 -6.75 16.13 5.92
C TRP A 57 -6.33 15.47 7.23
N ILE A 58 -6.37 16.27 8.28
CA ILE A 58 -5.91 15.92 9.63
C ILE A 58 -7.06 16.19 10.60
N ASP A 59 -7.28 15.29 11.55
CA ASP A 59 -8.28 15.50 12.61
C ASP A 59 -7.73 16.29 13.80
N GLU A 60 -8.59 16.59 14.76
CA GLU A 60 -8.24 17.35 15.98
C GLU A 60 -7.16 16.70 16.84
N LYS A 61 -6.92 15.38 16.67
CA LYS A 61 -5.89 14.62 17.37
C LYS A 61 -4.61 14.49 16.55
N ASN A 62 -4.44 15.31 15.52
CA ASN A 62 -3.32 15.28 14.59
C ASN A 62 -3.18 13.94 13.84
N ARG A 63 -4.31 13.24 13.59
CA ARG A 63 -4.32 11.99 12.83
C ARG A 63 -4.76 12.26 11.40
N VAL A 64 -3.92 11.86 10.46
CA VAL A 64 -4.22 11.94 9.02
C VAL A 64 -5.27 10.91 8.66
N TYR A 65 -6.26 11.31 7.87
CA TYR A 65 -7.27 10.41 7.31
C TYR A 65 -7.34 10.54 5.79
N ILE A 66 -7.78 9.47 5.13
CA ILE A 66 -8.06 9.45 3.71
C ILE A 66 -9.57 9.31 3.47
N TYR A 67 -10.03 9.81 2.34
CA TYR A 67 -11.31 9.40 1.76
C TYR A 67 -11.01 8.43 0.63
N PHE A 68 -11.57 7.23 0.74
CA PHE A 68 -11.36 6.18 -0.24
C PHE A 68 -12.60 5.29 -0.29
N THR A 69 -13.33 5.40 -1.38
CA THR A 69 -14.65 4.79 -1.56
C THR A 69 -14.54 3.33 -2.02
N LEU A 70 -15.65 2.60 -2.00
CA LEU A 70 -15.66 1.24 -2.56
C LEU A 70 -15.44 1.27 -4.07
N GLU A 71 -15.99 2.29 -4.72
CA GLU A 71 -15.85 2.56 -6.15
C GLU A 71 -14.37 2.78 -6.52
N ASP A 72 -13.66 3.62 -5.76
CA ASP A 72 -12.22 3.86 -5.99
C ASP A 72 -11.40 2.55 -5.90
N ILE A 73 -11.73 1.69 -4.94
CA ILE A 73 -11.04 0.41 -4.73
C ILE A 73 -11.36 -0.56 -5.88
N CYS A 74 -12.63 -0.62 -6.29
CA CYS A 74 -13.09 -1.45 -7.39
C CYS A 74 -12.39 -1.04 -8.70
N GLU A 75 -12.26 0.25 -8.97
CA GLU A 75 -11.56 0.77 -10.14
C GLU A 75 -10.06 0.45 -10.10
N LEU A 76 -9.37 0.76 -8.99
CA LEU A 76 -7.92 0.56 -8.87
C LEU A 76 -7.51 -0.91 -8.90
N LEU A 77 -8.28 -1.79 -8.27
CA LEU A 77 -7.98 -3.23 -8.22
C LEU A 77 -8.72 -4.03 -9.30
N ASN A 78 -9.48 -3.36 -10.17
CA ASN A 78 -10.35 -3.95 -11.18
C ASN A 78 -11.17 -5.12 -10.60
N CYS A 79 -11.87 -4.86 -9.49
CA CYS A 79 -12.60 -5.87 -8.74
C CYS A 79 -14.05 -5.48 -8.49
N LYS A 80 -14.89 -6.49 -8.22
CA LYS A 80 -16.29 -6.27 -7.84
C LYS A 80 -16.41 -5.82 -6.39
N THR A 81 -17.52 -5.14 -6.07
CA THR A 81 -17.83 -4.59 -4.74
C THR A 81 -17.67 -5.62 -3.63
N ASP A 82 -18.13 -6.87 -3.82
CA ASP A 82 -17.98 -7.93 -2.82
C ASP A 82 -16.53 -8.21 -2.45
N LYS A 83 -15.62 -8.15 -3.43
CA LYS A 83 -14.19 -8.33 -3.20
C LYS A 83 -13.63 -7.12 -2.47
N ALA A 84 -13.94 -5.89 -2.91
CA ALA A 84 -13.51 -4.67 -2.22
C ALA A 84 -13.96 -4.64 -0.75
N ILE A 85 -15.19 -5.07 -0.45
CA ILE A 85 -15.70 -5.19 0.92
C ILE A 85 -14.88 -6.18 1.74
N LYS A 86 -14.54 -7.35 1.18
CA LYS A 86 -13.71 -8.36 1.85
C LYS A 86 -12.30 -7.84 2.12
N LEU A 87 -11.66 -7.21 1.14
CA LEU A 87 -10.32 -6.62 1.30
C LEU A 87 -10.29 -5.55 2.39
N LEU A 88 -11.30 -4.66 2.40
CA LEU A 88 -11.44 -3.69 3.48
C LEU A 88 -11.64 -4.39 4.84
N ALA A 89 -12.44 -5.44 4.90
CA ALA A 89 -12.67 -6.18 6.15
C ALA A 89 -11.40 -6.90 6.66
N GLU A 90 -10.55 -7.42 5.78
CA GLU A 90 -9.26 -8.03 6.15
C GLU A 90 -8.31 -7.02 6.81
N LEU A 91 -8.34 -5.76 6.37
CA LEU A 91 -7.51 -4.70 6.92
C LEU A 91 -8.13 -4.00 8.15
N ASP A 92 -9.46 -4.04 8.29
CA ASP A 92 -10.22 -3.29 9.29
C ASP A 92 -9.95 -3.76 10.73
N THR A 93 -9.96 -2.83 11.68
CA THR A 93 -9.78 -3.10 13.12
C THR A 93 -10.88 -4.00 13.72
N ASN A 94 -12.11 -3.98 13.18
CA ASN A 94 -13.23 -4.73 13.76
C ASN A 94 -13.29 -6.19 13.33
N LYS A 95 -12.77 -6.52 12.13
CA LYS A 95 -12.91 -7.85 11.52
C LYS A 95 -11.59 -8.51 11.16
N GLY A 96 -10.56 -7.71 10.92
CA GLY A 96 -9.30 -8.14 10.38
C GLY A 96 -8.13 -7.78 11.29
N ILE A 97 -7.00 -7.50 10.67
CA ILE A 97 -5.72 -7.34 11.37
C ILE A 97 -5.54 -5.96 12.03
N GLY A 98 -6.40 -5.00 11.73
CA GLY A 98 -6.33 -3.65 12.30
C GLY A 98 -5.29 -2.72 11.70
N LEU A 99 -4.97 -2.88 10.41
CA LEU A 99 -4.15 -1.91 9.67
C LEU A 99 -4.92 -0.65 9.27
N ILE A 100 -6.25 -0.70 9.26
CA ILE A 100 -7.10 0.47 9.03
C ILE A 100 -8.23 0.58 10.05
N GLU A 101 -8.74 1.79 10.21
CA GLU A 101 -9.94 2.09 10.98
C GLU A 101 -10.86 2.99 10.17
N ARG A 102 -12.12 2.57 10.02
CA ARG A 102 -13.13 3.29 9.24
C ARG A 102 -14.15 3.95 10.17
N VAL A 103 -14.30 5.26 10.06
CA VAL A 103 -15.19 6.07 10.90
C VAL A 103 -16.26 6.73 10.04
N LYS A 104 -17.53 6.34 10.26
CA LYS A 104 -18.68 6.97 9.63
C LYS A 104 -18.96 8.31 10.28
N GLN A 105 -19.17 9.35 9.47
CA GLN A 105 -19.34 10.73 9.95
C GLN A 105 -20.80 11.21 9.99
N GLY A 106 -21.76 10.31 9.75
CA GLY A 106 -23.19 10.64 9.64
C GLY A 106 -23.72 10.53 8.20
N GLN A 107 -24.95 10.98 7.97
CA GLN A 107 -25.61 10.88 6.66
C GLN A 107 -24.96 11.81 5.64
N GLY A 108 -24.74 11.30 4.43
CA GLY A 108 -24.21 12.07 3.29
C GLY A 108 -22.72 12.43 3.36
N LYS A 109 -22.03 12.13 4.46
CA LYS A 109 -20.58 12.39 4.60
C LYS A 109 -19.77 11.15 4.24
N PRO A 110 -18.66 11.31 3.49
CA PRO A 110 -17.77 10.20 3.18
C PRO A 110 -17.18 9.59 4.46
N THR A 111 -16.87 8.30 4.41
CA THR A 111 -16.26 7.60 5.54
C THR A 111 -14.79 8.00 5.64
N LYS A 112 -14.34 8.40 6.83
CA LYS A 112 -12.91 8.63 7.09
C LYS A 112 -12.22 7.30 7.29
N ILE A 113 -11.11 7.10 6.60
CA ILE A 113 -10.26 5.92 6.80
C ILE A 113 -8.93 6.38 7.40
N TYR A 114 -8.60 5.85 8.58
CA TYR A 114 -7.32 6.06 9.24
C TYR A 114 -6.41 4.87 8.93
N VAL A 115 -5.27 5.14 8.29
CA VAL A 115 -4.26 4.12 7.96
C VAL A 115 -3.26 4.04 9.12
N LYS A 116 -3.19 2.89 9.78
CA LYS A 116 -2.32 2.67 10.95
C LYS A 116 -0.94 2.21 10.52
N LYS A 117 0.07 2.48 11.35
CA LYS A 117 1.44 1.97 11.15
C LYS A 117 1.45 0.46 11.34
N PHE A 118 2.15 -0.25 10.45
CA PHE A 118 2.34 -1.70 10.53
C PHE A 118 3.49 -2.11 11.46
N ILE A 119 4.30 -1.15 11.90
CA ILE A 119 5.35 -1.34 12.91
C ILE A 119 4.70 -1.04 14.26
N ALA A 120 4.67 -2.02 15.16
CA ALA A 120 4.34 -1.78 16.56
C ALA A 120 5.43 -0.85 17.13
N GLY A 121 5.07 0.41 17.32
CA GLY A 121 5.95 1.36 17.98
C GLY A 121 5.73 1.27 19.48
N ASP A 122 6.77 0.87 20.20
CA ASP A 122 7.10 1.65 21.40
C ASP A 122 7.35 3.09 20.91
N ASN A 123 6.66 4.05 21.52
CA ASN A 123 6.63 5.45 21.13
C ASN A 123 8.05 6.01 20.91
N ASP A 124 8.37 6.46 19.69
CA ASP A 124 9.01 7.77 19.48
C ASP A 124 9.19 8.13 17.99
N GLY A 125 8.57 9.24 17.60
CA GLY A 125 9.25 10.38 16.99
C GLY A 125 9.99 10.29 15.66
N ASN A 126 10.29 9.14 15.05
CA ASN A 126 11.15 9.11 13.86
C ASN A 126 10.40 8.83 12.55
N SER A 127 10.42 9.84 11.69
CA SER A 127 10.13 9.77 10.26
C SER A 127 10.97 8.67 9.61
N SER A 128 10.37 7.52 9.33
CA SER A 128 11.02 6.47 8.55
C SER A 128 11.02 6.88 7.07
N ASP A 129 12.14 7.48 6.67
CA ASP A 129 12.59 7.64 5.30
C ASP A 129 12.74 6.24 4.65
N PHE A 130 11.66 5.76 4.03
CA PHE A 130 11.68 4.53 3.23
C PHE A 130 12.17 4.86 1.82
N GLY A 131 13.49 4.99 1.68
CA GLY A 131 14.15 5.32 0.40
C GLY A 131 15.50 4.65 0.15
N LYS A 132 16.05 3.84 1.06
CA LYS A 132 17.31 3.11 0.81
C LYS A 132 17.21 1.67 1.27
N THR A 133 17.08 0.74 0.32
CA THR A 133 17.57 -0.62 0.53
C THR A 133 18.55 -0.90 -0.59
N GLU A 134 19.84 -0.94 -0.24
CA GLU A 134 20.89 -1.51 -1.08
C GLU A 134 20.52 -2.96 -1.42
N VAL A 135 20.37 -3.22 -2.71
CA VAL A 135 20.31 -4.56 -3.27
C VAL A 135 21.71 -5.17 -3.16
N LYS A 136 21.89 -6.16 -2.29
CA LYS A 136 23.07 -7.03 -2.35
C LYS A 136 22.92 -7.94 -3.57
N THR A 137 23.57 -7.56 -4.66
CA THR A 137 23.81 -8.46 -5.79
C THR A 137 24.73 -9.59 -5.33
N THR A 138 24.27 -10.83 -5.51
CA THR A 138 25.14 -12.01 -5.39
C THR A 138 26.02 -12.08 -6.64
N GLU A 139 27.27 -11.67 -6.50
CA GLU A 139 28.31 -11.88 -7.51
C GLU A 139 28.84 -13.33 -7.49
N ASN A 140 29.10 -13.82 -8.72
CA ASN A 140 30.13 -14.78 -9.10
C ASN A 140 29.92 -16.29 -8.85
N GLN A 141 29.43 -16.98 -9.89
CA GLN A 141 29.94 -18.32 -10.23
C GLN A 141 30.96 -18.17 -11.36
N LYS A 142 32.24 -18.34 -11.01
CA LYS A 142 33.40 -18.31 -11.91
C LYS A 142 33.24 -19.32 -13.04
N SER A 143 33.42 -18.84 -14.27
CA SER A 143 33.90 -19.67 -15.36
C SER A 143 35.32 -20.16 -15.04
N GLY A 144 35.53 -21.46 -15.12
CA GLY A 144 36.84 -22.09 -15.04
C GLY A 144 37.17 -22.75 -16.36
N LEU A 145 37.89 -22.03 -17.22
CA LEU A 145 38.69 -22.63 -18.29
C LEU A 145 39.64 -23.65 -17.64
N ARG A 146 39.69 -24.87 -18.18
CA ARG A 146 40.84 -25.77 -18.01
C ARG A 146 41.36 -26.15 -19.38
N GLN A 147 42.70 -26.09 -19.44
CA GLN A 147 43.62 -26.27 -20.56
C GLN A 147 43.45 -27.61 -21.26
#